data_AF-A0A3L8DKN0-F1
#
_entry.id   AF-A0A3L8DKN0-F1
#
_cell.length_a   1.000
_cell.length_b   1.000
_cell.length_c   1.000
_cell.angle_alpha   90.00
_cell.angle_beta   90.00
_cell.angle_gamma   90.00
#
_symmetry.space_group_name_H-M   'P 1'
#
loop_
_entity.id
_entity.type
_entity.pdbx_description
1 polymer ?
#
loop_
_entity_poly.entity_id
_entity_poly.type
_entity_poly.pdbx_seq_one_letter_code
_entity_poly.pdbx_strand_id
1 'polypeptide(L)'
;MGSRSKILETMGPSKPPSPIRSLNACSERVLPATMEKCKIRVIYEYEFRRGTTGSETARNINAVFGEGSTTKATVGNWFKNFRDGDFSLANEPRGRPKTKVDNDHLRAVVESDPSQSTRELASIFNVSIPTILVHLAAI
;
A
#
# COMPACT_ATOMS: atom_id res chain seq x y z
N MET A 1 -82.96 4.91 3.44
CA MET A 1 -82.98 3.43 3.43
C MET A 1 -81.87 2.94 2.51
N GLY A 2 -81.10 1.92 2.91
CA GLY A 2 -80.10 1.21 2.08
C GLY A 2 -78.69 1.79 2.17
N SER A 3 -77.88 1.40 3.16
CA SER A 3 -76.91 0.28 3.12
C SER A 3 -75.61 0.69 2.40
N ARG A 4 -74.58 1.12 3.15
CA ARG A 4 -73.53 0.28 3.77
C ARG A 4 -72.64 -0.43 2.74
N SER A 5 -71.42 0.09 2.56
CA SER A 5 -70.19 -0.71 2.66
C SER A 5 -68.97 0.21 2.66
N LYS A 6 -68.55 0.64 3.86
CA LYS A 6 -67.17 1.03 4.10
C LYS A 6 -66.39 -0.29 4.16
N ILE A 7 -65.52 -0.52 3.18
CA ILE A 7 -64.49 -1.56 3.28
C ILE A 7 -63.52 -1.04 4.34
N LEU A 8 -63.71 -1.48 5.57
CA LEU A 8 -62.73 -1.33 6.64
C LEU A 8 -61.77 -2.50 6.48
N GLU A 9 -60.72 -2.32 5.68
CA GLU A 9 -59.57 -3.23 5.69
C GLU A 9 -58.91 -3.15 7.06
N THR A 10 -59.21 -4.13 7.89
CA THR A 10 -58.54 -4.36 9.17
C THR A 10 -57.12 -4.85 8.89
N MET A 11 -56.15 -3.93 8.82
CA MET A 11 -54.74 -4.29 8.97
C MET A 11 -54.52 -4.73 10.42
N GLY A 12 -54.62 -6.04 10.67
CA GLY A 12 -54.14 -6.65 11.90
C GLY A 12 -52.62 -6.45 12.04
N PRO A 13 -52.09 -6.51 13.27
CA PRO A 13 -50.67 -6.24 13.52
C PRO A 13 -49.79 -7.24 12.77
N SER A 14 -48.87 -6.72 11.96
CA SER A 14 -47.87 -7.51 11.24
C SER A 14 -47.04 -8.30 12.27
N LYS A 15 -47.12 -9.62 12.18
CA LYS A 15 -46.28 -10.54 12.98
C LYS A 15 -44.80 -10.21 12.71
N PRO A 16 -43.95 -10.04 13.74
CA PRO A 16 -42.53 -9.80 13.50
C PRO A 16 -41.91 -11.02 12.80
N PRO A 17 -40.96 -10.83 11.88
CA PRO A 17 -40.28 -11.94 11.24
C PRO A 17 -39.58 -12.79 12.31
N SER A 18 -39.75 -14.10 12.21
CA SER A 18 -39.11 -15.09 13.08
C SER A 18 -37.58 -14.87 13.10
N PRO A 19 -36.88 -15.13 14.22
CA PRO A 19 -35.43 -15.01 14.26
C PRO A 19 -34.81 -15.99 13.27
N ILE A 20 -33.98 -15.48 12.35
CA ILE A 20 -33.20 -16.34 11.45
C ILE A 20 -32.35 -17.25 12.34
N ARG A 21 -32.61 -18.55 12.21
CA ARG A 21 -31.95 -19.62 12.94
C ARG A 21 -30.44 -19.51 12.71
N SER A 22 -29.71 -19.45 13.82
CA SER A 22 -28.24 -19.44 13.90
C SER A 22 -27.60 -20.37 12.86
N LEU A 23 -26.82 -19.80 11.94
CA LEU A 23 -25.91 -20.53 11.08
C LEU A 23 -24.50 -20.41 11.65
N ASN A 24 -24.25 -21.10 12.76
CA ASN A 24 -22.89 -21.41 13.17
C ASN A 24 -22.41 -22.60 12.34
N ALA A 25 -21.50 -22.33 11.40
CA ALA A 25 -20.34 -23.15 10.99
C ALA A 25 -20.05 -23.03 9.49
N CYS A 26 -19.08 -22.19 9.14
CA CYS A 26 -17.99 -22.65 8.29
C CYS A 26 -16.79 -21.73 8.47
N SER A 27 -15.71 -22.32 8.98
CA SER A 27 -14.38 -21.74 9.02
C SER A 27 -13.88 -21.54 7.59
N GLU A 28 -14.26 -20.44 6.95
CA GLU A 28 -13.61 -20.02 5.72
C GLU A 28 -12.42 -19.14 6.08
N ARG A 29 -11.29 -19.82 6.28
CA ARG A 29 -9.97 -19.20 6.40
C ARG A 29 -9.57 -18.73 5.00
N VAL A 30 -10.25 -17.70 4.49
CA VAL A 30 -9.81 -16.98 3.30
C VAL A 30 -8.68 -16.06 3.75
N LEU A 31 -7.45 -16.51 3.57
CA LEU A 31 -6.30 -15.62 3.67
C LEU A 31 -6.51 -14.53 2.59
N PRO A 32 -6.67 -13.25 2.97
CA PRO A 32 -7.01 -12.23 2.00
C PRO A 32 -5.83 -12.06 1.04
N ALA A 33 -6.15 -12.23 -0.25
CA ALA A 33 -5.33 -11.80 -1.36
C ALA A 33 -4.71 -10.44 -1.02
N THR A 34 -3.39 -10.37 -1.02
CA THR A 34 -2.66 -9.14 -0.76
C THR A 34 -3.14 -8.07 -1.73
N MET A 35 -3.89 -7.10 -1.22
CA MET A 35 -4.41 -5.99 -2.01
C MET A 35 -3.24 -5.23 -2.65
N GLU A 36 -3.35 -4.96 -3.95
CA GLU A 36 -2.40 -4.10 -4.65
C GLU A 36 -2.38 -2.73 -3.96
N LYS A 37 -1.21 -2.36 -3.42
CA LYS A 37 -1.00 -1.12 -2.65
C LYS A 37 -1.53 0.13 -3.35
N CYS A 38 -1.58 0.12 -4.68
CA CYS A 38 -2.13 1.19 -5.51
C CYS A 38 -3.64 1.43 -5.27
N LYS A 39 -4.44 0.38 -5.05
CA LYS A 39 -5.90 0.50 -4.85
C LYS A 39 -6.25 1.20 -3.54
N ILE A 40 -5.53 0.88 -2.47
CA ILE A 40 -5.69 1.54 -1.16
C ILE A 40 -5.35 3.03 -1.23
N ARG A 41 -4.38 3.43 -2.08
CA ARG A 41 -3.97 4.83 -2.22
C ARG A 41 -5.05 5.69 -2.88
N VAL A 42 -5.78 5.14 -3.85
CA VAL A 42 -6.97 5.80 -4.43
C VAL A 42 -8.00 6.11 -3.34
N ILE A 43 -8.20 5.18 -2.40
CA ILE A 43 -9.12 5.37 -1.27
C ILE A 43 -8.61 6.47 -0.33
N TYR A 44 -7.31 6.53 -0.07
CA TYR A 44 -6.74 7.65 0.71
C TYR A 44 -7.00 9.00 0.04
N GLU A 45 -6.82 9.10 -1.28
CA GLU A 45 -7.08 10.34 -2.02
C GLU A 45 -8.57 10.73 -1.93
N TYR A 46 -9.47 9.77 -2.14
CA TYR A 46 -10.91 9.99 -2.02
C TYR A 46 -11.28 10.52 -0.63
N GLU A 47 -10.79 9.87 0.43
CA GLU A 47 -11.07 10.25 1.81
C GLU A 47 -10.46 11.60 2.20
N PHE A 48 -9.29 11.94 1.62
CA PHE A 48 -8.67 13.25 1.76
C PHE A 48 -9.52 14.35 1.11
N ARG A 49 -10.00 14.14 -0.12
CA ARG A 49 -10.89 15.10 -0.82
C ARG A 49 -12.24 15.27 -0.12
N ARG A 50 -12.72 14.23 0.56
CA ARG A 50 -13.91 14.31 1.42
C ARG A 50 -13.70 15.11 2.71
N GLY A 51 -12.45 15.37 3.09
CA GLY A 51 -12.13 16.10 4.32
C GLY A 51 -12.23 15.25 5.60
N THR A 52 -12.18 13.91 5.48
CA THR A 52 -12.17 13.05 6.67
C THR A 52 -10.83 13.13 7.41
N THR A 53 -10.82 12.77 8.70
CA THR A 53 -9.57 12.74 9.47
C THR A 53 -8.82 11.44 9.22
N GLY A 54 -7.48 11.46 9.24
CA GLY A 54 -6.69 10.24 8.99
C GLY A 54 -6.98 9.09 9.97
N SER A 55 -7.42 9.39 11.20
CA SER A 55 -7.87 8.39 12.17
C SER A 55 -9.19 7.72 11.73
N GLU A 56 -10.11 8.49 11.18
CA GLU A 56 -11.40 8.02 10.68
C GLU A 56 -11.21 7.22 9.40
N THR A 57 -10.42 7.72 8.45
CA THR A 57 -10.05 6.99 7.23
C THR A 57 -9.44 5.63 7.56
N ALA A 58 -8.52 5.55 8.53
CA ALA A 58 -7.91 4.28 8.92
C ALA A 58 -8.94 3.29 9.49
N ARG A 59 -9.90 3.76 10.30
CA ARG A 59 -11.00 2.92 10.82
C ARG A 59 -11.92 2.45 9.70
N ASN A 60 -12.34 3.35 8.80
CA ASN A 60 -13.23 3.03 7.70
C ASN A 60 -12.61 1.97 6.78
N ILE A 61 -11.31 2.13 6.45
CA ILE A 61 -10.59 1.18 5.63
C ILE A 61 -10.47 -0.17 6.35
N ASN A 62 -10.07 -0.19 7.63
CA ASN A 62 -9.96 -1.46 8.36
C ASN A 62 -11.32 -2.14 8.59
N ALA A 63 -12.42 -1.38 8.66
CA ALA A 63 -13.77 -1.93 8.78
C ALA A 63 -14.24 -2.63 7.48
N VAL A 64 -13.86 -2.10 6.31
CA VAL A 64 -14.26 -2.65 5.00
C VAL A 64 -13.30 -3.73 4.51
N PHE A 65 -11.99 -3.54 4.71
CA PHE A 65 -10.94 -4.40 4.13
C PHE A 65 -10.31 -5.36 5.14
N GLY A 66 -10.70 -5.27 6.41
CA GLY A 66 -10.16 -6.09 7.49
C GLY A 66 -9.08 -5.38 8.29
N GLU A 67 -8.90 -5.83 9.54
CA GLU A 67 -7.95 -5.25 10.47
C GLU A 67 -6.51 -5.40 9.97
N GLY A 68 -5.71 -4.33 10.10
CA GLY A 68 -4.34 -4.28 9.60
C GLY A 68 -4.19 -3.90 8.13
N SER A 69 -5.29 -3.61 7.42
CA SER A 69 -5.25 -3.11 6.04
C SER A 69 -4.51 -1.77 5.92
N THR A 70 -4.66 -0.90 6.91
CA THR A 70 -3.89 0.33 7.04
C THR A 70 -3.67 0.73 8.49
N THR A 71 -2.69 1.61 8.71
CA THR A 71 -2.42 2.23 10.00
C THR A 71 -2.66 3.74 9.91
N LYS A 72 -3.05 4.35 11.04
CA LYS A 72 -3.19 5.82 11.15
C LYS A 72 -1.93 6.56 10.67
N ALA A 73 -0.75 6.03 10.99
CA ALA A 73 0.53 6.59 10.56
C ALA A 73 0.68 6.59 9.03
N THR A 74 0.29 5.48 8.37
CA THR A 74 0.33 5.35 6.92
C THR A 74 -0.61 6.37 6.27
N VAL A 75 -1.85 6.45 6.73
CA VAL A 75 -2.82 7.44 6.22
C VAL A 75 -2.31 8.86 6.43
N GLY A 76 -1.75 9.16 7.61
CA GLY A 76 -1.20 10.48 7.93
C GLY A 76 -0.06 10.89 7.00
N ASN A 77 0.83 9.95 6.63
CA ASN A 77 1.90 10.22 5.66
C ASN A 77 1.33 10.53 4.27
N TRP A 78 0.33 9.77 3.81
CA TRP A 78 -0.35 10.05 2.53
C TRP A 78 -1.04 11.41 2.53
N PHE A 79 -1.76 11.75 3.60
CA PHE A 79 -2.42 13.04 3.72
C PHE A 79 -1.42 14.20 3.76
N LYS A 80 -0.19 13.98 4.25
CA LYS A 80 0.87 14.97 4.16
C LYS A 80 1.26 15.21 2.69
N ASN A 81 1.55 14.15 1.95
CA ASN A 81 1.88 14.25 0.52
C ASN A 81 0.76 14.94 -0.27
N PHE A 82 -0.51 14.61 0.00
CA PHE A 82 -1.65 15.25 -0.67
C PHE A 82 -1.79 16.74 -0.33
N ARG A 83 -1.46 17.16 0.90
CA ARG A 83 -1.38 18.59 1.25
C ARG A 83 -0.25 19.30 0.53
N ASP A 84 0.85 18.60 0.27
CA ASP A 84 2.00 19.09 -0.48
C ASP A 84 1.73 19.07 -2.01
N GLY A 85 0.54 18.59 -2.45
CA GLY A 85 0.11 18.54 -3.85
C GLY A 85 0.57 17.31 -4.62
N ASP A 86 1.22 16.35 -3.95
CA ASP A 86 1.67 15.10 -4.55
C ASP A 86 0.57 14.03 -4.47
N PHE A 87 -0.09 13.78 -5.61
CA PHE A 87 -1.11 12.75 -5.79
C PHE A 87 -0.58 11.52 -6.54
N SER A 88 0.75 11.34 -6.63
CA SER A 88 1.33 10.18 -7.31
C SER A 88 1.00 8.89 -6.55
N LEU A 89 0.11 8.07 -7.11
CA LEU A 89 -0.32 6.80 -6.49
C LEU A 89 0.68 5.66 -6.73
N ALA A 90 1.65 5.85 -7.62
CA ALA A 90 2.70 4.88 -7.91
C ALA A 90 3.74 4.84 -6.77
N ASN A 91 4.36 3.69 -6.55
CA ASN A 91 5.67 3.72 -5.88
C ASN A 91 6.65 4.22 -6.93
N GLU A 92 7.33 5.32 -6.65
CA GLU A 92 8.53 5.62 -7.41
C GLU A 92 9.48 4.40 -7.33
N PRO A 93 10.14 4.05 -8.43
CA PRO A 93 11.18 3.03 -8.38
C PRO A 93 12.19 3.47 -7.35
N ARG A 94 12.28 2.72 -6.25
CA ARG A 94 13.30 2.97 -5.23
C ARG A 94 14.64 2.62 -5.84
N GLY A 95 15.29 3.63 -6.42
CA GLY A 95 16.64 3.50 -6.91
C GLY A 95 17.56 3.08 -5.75
N ARG A 96 18.45 2.13 -6.02
CA ARG A 96 19.62 1.96 -5.15
C ARG A 96 20.37 3.30 -5.13
N PRO A 97 20.84 3.79 -3.96
CA PRO A 97 21.69 4.97 -3.93
C PRO A 97 22.81 4.83 -4.96
N LYS A 98 23.03 5.89 -5.77
CA LYS A 98 24.12 5.89 -6.76
C LYS A 98 25.41 5.56 -6.04
N THR A 99 26.12 4.56 -6.55
CA THR A 99 27.43 4.19 -6.01
C THR A 99 28.44 5.28 -6.37
N LYS A 100 29.43 5.48 -5.49
CA LYS A 100 30.46 6.52 -5.65
C LYS A 100 31.54 6.16 -6.68
N VAL A 101 31.47 4.97 -7.27
CA VAL A 101 32.48 4.47 -8.19
C VAL A 101 32.10 4.87 -9.61
N ASP A 102 32.99 5.60 -10.26
CA ASP A 102 32.92 5.89 -11.69
C ASP A 102 33.47 4.67 -12.47
N ASN A 103 32.61 4.06 -13.29
CA ASN A 103 32.96 2.88 -14.07
C ASN A 103 33.99 3.18 -15.16
N ASP A 104 33.98 4.38 -15.75
CA ASP A 104 34.95 4.74 -16.78
C ASP A 104 36.34 4.91 -16.17
N HIS A 105 36.41 5.53 -14.98
CA HIS A 105 37.66 5.62 -14.22
C HIS A 105 38.14 4.24 -13.76
N LEU A 106 37.25 3.38 -13.27
CA LEU A 106 37.60 2.01 -12.88
C LEU A 106 38.15 1.20 -14.06
N ARG A 107 37.51 1.30 -15.23
CA ARG A 107 37.98 0.63 -16.46
C ARG A 107 39.38 1.12 -16.85
N ALA A 108 39.62 2.43 -16.83
CA ALA A 108 40.94 2.99 -17.17
C ALA A 108 42.05 2.48 -16.24
N VAL A 109 41.79 2.38 -14.93
CA VAL A 109 42.77 1.86 -13.97
C VAL A 109 43.06 0.38 -14.24
N VAL A 110 42.03 -0.44 -14.47
CA VAL A 110 42.17 -1.87 -14.76
C VAL A 110 42.88 -2.12 -16.10
N GLU A 111 42.59 -1.33 -17.12
CA GLU A 111 43.26 -1.42 -18.43
C GLU A 111 44.73 -1.01 -18.35
N SER A 112 45.06 -0.03 -17.51
CA SER A 112 46.45 0.42 -17.31
C SER A 112 47.32 -0.61 -16.59
N ASP A 113 46.74 -1.35 -15.65
CA ASP A 113 47.41 -2.40 -14.89
C ASP A 113 46.43 -3.53 -14.52
N PRO A 114 46.33 -4.56 -15.37
CA PRO A 114 45.43 -5.69 -15.12
C PRO A 114 45.91 -6.62 -14.00
N SER A 115 47.11 -6.39 -13.44
CA SER A 115 47.62 -7.17 -12.29
C SER A 115 47.13 -6.64 -10.94
N GLN A 116 46.45 -5.48 -10.90
CA GLN A 116 45.93 -4.91 -9.67
C GLN A 116 44.92 -5.83 -8.98
N SER A 117 45.11 -5.98 -7.68
CA SER A 117 44.18 -6.71 -6.83
C SER A 117 42.92 -5.89 -6.57
N THR A 118 41.80 -6.57 -6.34
CA THR A 118 40.54 -5.93 -5.92
C THR A 118 40.69 -5.14 -4.62
N ARG A 119 41.67 -5.51 -3.78
CA ARG A 119 41.97 -4.82 -2.52
C ARG A 119 42.63 -3.47 -2.77
N GLU A 120 43.55 -3.37 -3.72
CA GLU A 120 44.17 -2.12 -4.12
C GLU A 120 43.17 -1.19 -4.79
N LEU A 121 42.33 -1.72 -5.68
CA LEU A 121 41.23 -0.97 -6.29
C LEU A 121 40.27 -0.41 -5.23
N ALA A 122 39.94 -1.20 -4.21
CA ALA A 122 39.09 -0.73 -3.11
C ALA A 122 39.74 0.43 -2.34
N SER A 123 41.06 0.41 -2.15
CA SER A 123 41.83 1.50 -1.56
C SER A 123 41.86 2.74 -2.46
N ILE A 124 42.08 2.58 -3.76
CA ILE A 124 42.14 3.68 -4.75
C ILE A 124 40.80 4.43 -4.80
N PHE A 125 39.69 3.69 -4.89
CA PHE A 125 38.35 4.26 -4.98
C PHE A 125 37.74 4.59 -3.60
N ASN A 126 38.45 4.28 -2.51
CA ASN A 126 37.99 4.44 -1.13
C ASN A 126 36.58 3.87 -0.89
N VAL A 127 36.36 2.65 -1.38
CA VAL A 127 35.11 1.89 -1.23
C VAL A 127 35.39 0.50 -0.69
N SER A 128 34.33 -0.22 -0.31
CA SER A 128 34.48 -1.61 0.13
C SER A 128 34.79 -2.55 -1.06
N ILE A 129 35.55 -3.61 -0.80
CA ILE A 129 35.87 -4.66 -1.80
C ILE A 129 34.60 -5.19 -2.51
N PRO A 130 33.47 -5.48 -1.82
CA PRO A 130 32.24 -5.91 -2.48
C PRO A 130 31.71 -4.88 -3.48
N THR A 131 31.91 -3.58 -3.22
CA THR A 131 31.51 -2.52 -4.15
C THR A 131 32.34 -2.61 -5.42
N ILE A 132 33.66 -2.72 -5.32
CA ILE A 132 34.53 -2.91 -6.50
C ILE A 132 34.14 -4.16 -7.28
N LEU A 133 33.89 -5.29 -6.63
CA LEU A 133 33.50 -6.53 -7.33
C LEU A 133 32.20 -6.36 -8.13
N VAL A 134 31.20 -5.67 -7.57
CA VAL A 134 29.94 -5.37 -8.29
C VAL A 134 30.22 -4.49 -9.52
N HIS A 135 31.12 -3.52 -9.38
CA HIS A 135 31.47 -2.61 -10.47
C HIS A 135 32.34 -3.28 -11.55
N LEU A 136 33.29 -4.15 -11.17
CA LEU A 136 34.10 -4.95 -12.09
C LEU A 136 33.25 -5.92 -12.92
N ALA A 137 32.13 -6.42 -12.39
CA ALA A 137 31.20 -7.27 -13.12
C ALA A 137 30.29 -6.50 -14.09
N ALA A 138 30.29 -5.17 -14.02
CA ALA A 138 29.43 -4.28 -14.79
C ALA A 138 30.17 -3.48 -15.88
N ILE A 139 31.50 -3.61 -15.97
CA ILE A 139 32.37 -3.03 -17.01
C ILE A 139 32.81 -4.12 -17.99
#